data_AF-A0A0K1E6H6-F1
#
_entry.id   AF-A0A0K1E6H6-F1
#
_cell.length_a   1.000
_cell.length_b   1.000
_cell.length_c   1.000
_cell.angle_alpha   90.00
_cell.angle_beta   90.00
_cell.angle_gamma   90.00
#
_symmetry.space_group_name_H-M   'P 1'
#
loop_
_entity.id
_entity.type
_entity.pdbx_description
1 polymer ?
#
loop_
_entity_poly.entity_id
_entity_poly.type
_entity_poly.pdbx_seq_one_letter_code
_entity_poly.pdbx_strand_id
1 'polypeptide(L)'
;MKPLALGLFALALGCSAGPPANWARGGALLDLPRARWVLGSGAVDILPDGRILLNGQHEFTLDRGGRFYDLEGEPLALLEPDGRVVGPGDADLGRVGALHASLPEEKTAWLSVAQTGVVIRYDDEGERFAFGVWMGCNVNLYTHQACTLVTHLIGLRIRAVERSGPRYMPGMGYPGVGAPGMGVGVGVGVGVGVGVGGGLGP
;
A
#
# COMPACT_ATOMS: atom_id res chain seq x y z
N MET A 1 46.47 45.37 -17.33
CA MET A 1 46.41 44.07 -16.62
C MET A 1 45.24 44.12 -15.62
N LYS A 2 44.12 43.49 -15.94
CA LYS A 2 43.00 43.20 -15.02
C LYS A 2 42.26 41.96 -15.56
N PRO A 3 42.07 40.90 -14.76
CA PRO A 3 41.67 39.59 -15.26
C PRO A 3 40.16 39.52 -15.52
N LEU A 4 39.83 38.76 -16.57
CA LEU A 4 38.52 38.19 -16.87
C LEU A 4 38.00 37.39 -15.66
N ALA A 5 36.84 37.76 -15.12
CA ALA A 5 36.06 36.90 -14.25
C ALA A 5 34.93 36.27 -15.10
N LEU A 6 35.23 35.09 -15.65
CA LEU A 6 34.23 34.21 -16.26
C LEU A 6 33.40 33.60 -15.12
N GLY A 7 32.17 34.08 -14.95
CA GLY A 7 31.20 33.49 -14.03
C GLY A 7 30.69 32.16 -14.57
N LEU A 8 31.11 31.08 -13.93
CA LEU A 8 30.67 29.71 -14.18
C LEU A 8 29.22 29.57 -13.66
N PHE A 9 28.23 29.66 -14.55
CA PHE A 9 26.85 29.31 -14.23
C PHE A 9 26.71 27.78 -14.19
N ALA A 10 26.78 27.20 -13.00
CA ALA A 10 26.48 25.79 -12.77
C ALA A 10 24.96 25.59 -12.88
N LEU A 11 24.51 25.04 -14.01
CA LEU A 11 23.14 24.53 -14.17
C LEU A 11 23.00 23.27 -13.32
N ALA A 12 22.37 23.41 -12.15
CA ALA A 12 21.84 22.28 -11.41
C ALA A 12 20.67 21.68 -12.20
N LEU A 13 20.95 20.72 -13.08
CA LEU A 13 19.93 19.82 -13.60
C LEU A 13 19.44 18.99 -12.42
N GLY A 14 18.30 19.38 -11.84
CA GLY A 14 17.57 18.52 -10.91
C GLY A 14 17.21 17.24 -11.66
N CYS A 15 17.90 16.14 -11.35
CA CYS A 15 17.49 14.82 -11.80
C CYS A 15 16.16 14.49 -11.13
N SER A 16 15.03 14.84 -11.76
CA SER A 16 13.78 14.14 -11.45
C SER A 16 13.99 12.69 -11.84
N ALA A 17 13.61 11.77 -10.95
CA ALA A 17 13.67 10.35 -11.26
C ALA A 17 12.78 10.12 -12.49
N GLY A 18 13.38 9.64 -13.58
CA GLY A 18 12.65 9.38 -14.81
C GLY A 18 11.64 8.25 -14.67
N PRO A 19 10.74 8.06 -15.64
CA PRO A 19 9.86 6.89 -15.68
C PRO A 19 10.68 5.58 -15.65
N PRO A 20 10.09 4.47 -15.18
CA PRO A 20 10.73 3.16 -15.28
C PRO A 20 11.20 2.85 -16.71
N ALA A 21 12.30 2.13 -16.86
CA ALA A 21 12.95 1.88 -18.16
C ALA A 21 11.99 1.31 -19.22
N ASN A 22 11.04 0.47 -18.82
CA ASN A 22 10.07 -0.18 -19.71
C ASN A 22 8.71 0.55 -19.80
N TRP A 23 8.59 1.75 -19.25
CA TRP A 23 7.32 2.51 -19.18
C TRP A 23 6.61 2.66 -20.53
N ALA A 24 7.33 3.04 -21.58
CA ALA A 24 6.75 3.24 -22.91
C ALA A 24 6.25 1.94 -23.55
N ARG A 25 6.90 0.80 -23.26
CA ARG A 25 6.50 -0.52 -23.75
C ARG A 25 5.32 -1.09 -22.96
N GLY A 26 5.17 -0.68 -21.70
CA GLY A 26 4.31 -1.35 -20.74
C GLY A 26 4.99 -2.60 -20.17
N GLY A 27 4.29 -3.25 -19.24
CA GLY A 27 4.77 -4.38 -18.47
C GLY A 27 3.83 -5.57 -18.58
N ALA A 28 3.45 -6.15 -17.44
CA ALA A 28 2.54 -7.28 -17.39
C ALA A 28 1.14 -6.89 -17.90
N LEU A 29 0.55 -7.79 -18.68
CA LEU A 29 -0.84 -7.65 -19.11
C LEU A 29 -1.76 -7.84 -17.91
N LEU A 30 -2.69 -6.90 -17.71
CA LEU A 30 -3.72 -6.97 -16.68
C LEU A 30 -5.12 -6.93 -17.30
N ASP A 31 -6.07 -7.56 -16.61
CA ASP A 31 -7.49 -7.39 -16.86
C ASP A 31 -8.10 -6.58 -15.72
N LEU A 32 -8.81 -5.50 -16.04
CA LEU A 32 -9.25 -4.51 -15.07
C LEU A 32 -10.73 -4.73 -14.75
N PRO A 33 -11.06 -5.29 -13.58
CA PRO A 33 -12.44 -5.54 -13.21
C PRO A 33 -13.12 -4.26 -12.73
N ARG A 34 -14.43 -4.34 -12.53
CA ARG A 34 -15.05 -3.55 -11.47
C ARG A 34 -14.83 -4.30 -10.16
N ALA A 35 -13.97 -3.78 -9.30
CA ALA A 35 -13.69 -4.39 -8.00
C ALA A 35 -13.65 -3.34 -6.88
N ARG A 36 -13.98 -3.76 -5.65
CA ARG A 36 -13.95 -2.91 -4.46
C ARG A 36 -13.25 -3.61 -3.31
N TRP A 37 -12.25 -2.99 -2.73
CA TRP A 37 -11.60 -3.39 -1.49
C TRP A 37 -12.16 -2.56 -0.34
N VAL A 38 -12.73 -3.23 0.66
CA VAL A 38 -13.17 -2.57 1.90
C VAL A 38 -12.12 -2.81 2.97
N LEU A 39 -11.59 -1.74 3.54
CA LEU A 39 -10.55 -1.75 4.59
C LEU A 39 -10.93 -0.73 5.67
N GLY A 40 -11.25 -1.20 6.87
CA GLY A 40 -11.71 -0.32 7.96
C GLY A 40 -12.99 0.41 7.56
N SER A 41 -13.01 1.75 7.70
CA SER A 41 -14.09 2.60 7.17
C SER A 41 -13.80 3.19 5.79
N GLY A 42 -12.70 2.80 5.16
CA GLY A 42 -12.33 3.23 3.81
C GLY A 42 -12.62 2.18 2.74
N ALA A 43 -12.59 2.61 1.48
CA ALA A 43 -12.68 1.72 0.33
C ALA A 43 -11.74 2.14 -0.79
N VAL A 44 -11.25 1.15 -1.54
CA VAL A 44 -10.56 1.32 -2.81
C VAL A 44 -11.40 0.69 -3.89
N ASP A 45 -11.69 1.42 -4.96
CA ASP A 45 -12.38 0.90 -6.13
C ASP A 45 -11.44 0.82 -7.32
N ILE A 46 -11.48 -0.28 -8.06
CA ILE A 46 -10.93 -0.37 -9.42
C ILE A 46 -12.11 -0.33 -10.39
N LEU A 47 -12.07 0.60 -11.33
CA LEU A 47 -13.04 0.69 -12.41
C LEU A 47 -12.50 0.02 -13.70
N PRO A 48 -13.39 -0.48 -14.58
CA PRO A 48 -12.96 -1.13 -15.83
C PRO A 48 -12.22 -0.24 -16.82
N ASP A 49 -12.29 1.09 -16.64
CA ASP A 49 -11.54 2.09 -17.41
C ASP A 49 -10.15 2.37 -16.83
N GLY A 50 -9.79 1.69 -15.73
CA GLY A 50 -8.49 1.81 -15.08
C GLY A 50 -8.42 2.86 -13.98
N ARG A 51 -9.47 3.65 -13.78
CA ARG A 51 -9.49 4.59 -12.64
C ARG A 51 -9.54 3.83 -11.33
N ILE A 52 -8.73 4.30 -10.39
CA ILE A 52 -8.69 3.83 -9.03
C ILE A 52 -9.22 4.93 -8.12
N LEU A 53 -10.30 4.62 -7.40
CA LEU A 53 -10.91 5.56 -6.48
C LEU A 53 -10.53 5.21 -5.05
N LEU A 54 -10.13 6.22 -4.27
CA LEU A 54 -10.03 6.12 -2.82
C LEU A 54 -11.24 6.84 -2.22
N ASN A 55 -12.08 6.11 -1.50
CA ASN A 55 -13.31 6.64 -0.90
C ASN A 55 -14.19 7.39 -1.91
N GLY A 56 -14.22 6.92 -3.16
CA GLY A 56 -14.99 7.51 -4.25
C GLY A 56 -14.32 8.68 -4.99
N GLN A 57 -13.14 9.13 -4.58
CA GLN A 57 -12.36 10.13 -5.31
C GLN A 57 -11.32 9.46 -6.21
N HIS A 58 -11.22 9.88 -7.48
CA HIS A 58 -10.20 9.36 -8.39
C HIS A 58 -8.84 9.91 -7.98
N GLU A 59 -7.90 9.01 -7.70
CA GLU A 59 -6.57 9.37 -7.19
C GLU A 59 -5.46 8.78 -8.06
N PHE A 60 -5.71 7.62 -8.67
CA PHE A 60 -4.73 6.92 -9.49
C PHE A 60 -5.36 6.28 -10.71
N THR A 61 -4.52 5.93 -11.67
CA THR A 61 -4.91 5.14 -12.82
C THR A 61 -3.99 3.94 -12.96
N LEU A 62 -4.59 2.76 -13.18
CA LEU A 62 -3.90 1.53 -13.56
C LEU A 62 -4.40 1.14 -14.94
N ASP A 63 -3.50 0.93 -15.89
CA ASP A 63 -3.87 0.43 -17.21
C ASP A 63 -3.58 -1.06 -17.40
N ARG A 64 -4.03 -1.58 -18.55
CA ARG A 64 -3.85 -2.99 -18.93
C ARG A 64 -2.39 -3.39 -19.18
N GLY A 65 -1.49 -2.42 -19.31
CA GLY A 65 -0.05 -2.65 -19.42
C GLY A 65 0.67 -2.60 -18.08
N GLY A 66 -0.05 -2.64 -16.95
CA GLY A 66 0.56 -2.67 -15.62
C GLY A 66 1.16 -1.34 -15.17
N ARG A 67 0.85 -0.24 -15.87
CA ARG A 67 1.30 1.12 -15.50
C ARG A 67 0.37 1.71 -14.47
N PHE A 68 0.93 2.12 -13.34
CA PHE A 68 0.26 2.82 -12.26
C PHE A 68 0.79 4.25 -12.18
N TYR A 69 -0.09 5.23 -12.29
CA TYR A 69 0.25 6.66 -12.34
C TYR A 69 -0.82 7.50 -11.64
N ASP A 70 -0.47 8.74 -11.30
CA ASP A 70 -1.40 9.71 -10.70
C ASP A 70 -2.30 10.39 -11.74
N LEU A 71 -2.96 11.48 -11.35
CA LEU A 71 -3.90 12.22 -12.20
C LEU A 71 -3.19 13.09 -13.25
N GLU A 72 -1.95 13.48 -12.95
CA GLU A 72 -1.08 14.26 -13.83
C GLU A 72 -0.39 13.38 -14.87
N GLY A 73 -0.46 12.06 -14.71
CA GLY A 73 0.19 11.09 -15.59
C GLY A 73 1.63 10.78 -15.17
N GLU A 74 2.04 11.20 -13.97
CA GLU A 74 3.37 10.91 -13.46
C GLU A 74 3.47 9.43 -13.07
N PRO A 75 4.55 8.74 -13.49
CA PRO A 75 4.74 7.33 -13.23
C PRO A 75 4.93 7.11 -11.72
N LEU A 76 4.20 6.15 -11.16
CA LEU A 76 4.36 5.75 -9.77
C LEU A 76 4.86 4.31 -9.65
N ALA A 77 4.42 3.43 -10.55
CA ALA A 77 4.92 2.06 -10.65
C ALA A 77 4.63 1.42 -12.00
N LEU A 78 5.45 0.46 -12.39
CA LEU A 78 5.22 -0.47 -13.49
C LEU A 78 5.34 -1.90 -12.95
N LEU A 79 4.32 -2.71 -13.18
CA LEU A 79 4.41 -4.16 -12.97
C LEU A 79 5.09 -4.78 -14.19
N GLU A 80 6.28 -5.31 -14.04
CA GLU A 80 7.01 -6.02 -15.09
C GLU A 80 6.43 -7.43 -15.33
N PRO A 81 6.63 -8.02 -16.53
CA PRO A 81 6.11 -9.36 -16.85
C PRO A 81 6.61 -10.48 -15.94
N ASP A 82 7.77 -10.31 -15.28
CA ASP A 82 8.33 -11.26 -14.33
C ASP A 82 7.78 -11.09 -12.90
N GLY A 83 6.83 -10.17 -12.72
CA GLY A 83 6.19 -9.86 -11.44
C GLY A 83 6.94 -8.84 -10.59
N ARG A 84 8.07 -8.27 -11.04
CA ARG A 84 8.70 -7.15 -10.33
C ARG A 84 7.83 -5.90 -10.42
N VAL A 85 7.83 -5.08 -9.37
CA VAL A 85 7.19 -3.78 -9.37
C VAL A 85 8.29 -2.73 -9.29
N VAL A 86 8.38 -1.87 -10.30
CA VAL A 86 9.44 -0.86 -10.41
C VAL A 86 8.84 0.55 -10.43
N GLY A 87 9.34 1.41 -9.56
CA GLY A 87 8.97 2.83 -9.46
C GLY A 87 9.87 3.75 -10.30
N PRO A 88 9.68 5.07 -10.18
CA PRO A 88 10.53 6.06 -10.83
C PRO A 88 12.02 5.84 -10.54
N GLY A 89 12.86 6.05 -11.57
CA GLY A 89 14.29 5.77 -11.49
C GLY A 89 14.61 4.30 -11.27
N ASP A 90 13.73 3.39 -11.71
CA ASP A 90 13.84 1.94 -11.56
C ASP A 90 13.92 1.48 -10.09
N ALA A 91 13.34 2.25 -9.17
CA ALA A 91 13.29 1.90 -7.75
C ALA A 91 12.57 0.55 -7.57
N ASP A 92 13.19 -0.40 -6.86
CA ASP A 92 12.53 -1.65 -6.51
C ASP A 92 11.41 -1.38 -5.50
N LEU A 93 10.17 -1.71 -5.88
CA LEU A 93 9.00 -1.63 -5.00
C LEU A 93 8.56 -3.02 -4.51
N GLY A 94 9.22 -4.09 -4.98
CA GLY A 94 8.99 -5.46 -4.56
C GLY A 94 8.48 -6.32 -5.71
N ARG A 95 7.71 -7.36 -5.36
CA ARG A 95 7.18 -8.32 -6.33
C ARG A 95 5.70 -8.56 -6.09
N VAL A 96 4.96 -8.74 -7.17
CA VAL A 96 3.53 -9.04 -7.19
C VAL A 96 3.27 -10.24 -8.09
N GLY A 97 2.79 -11.32 -7.48
CA GLY A 97 2.16 -12.44 -8.16
C GLY A 97 0.64 -12.28 -8.20
N ALA A 98 -0.06 -13.33 -8.63
CA ALA A 98 -1.51 -13.31 -8.68
C ALA A 98 -2.15 -13.21 -7.29
N LEU A 99 -1.59 -13.87 -6.27
CA LEU A 99 -2.19 -13.99 -4.92
C LEU A 99 -1.35 -13.36 -3.81
N HIS A 100 -0.08 -13.04 -4.07
CA HIS A 100 0.88 -12.65 -3.04
C HIS A 100 1.75 -11.50 -3.53
N ALA A 101 2.20 -10.67 -2.59
CA ALA A 101 3.20 -9.65 -2.83
C ALA A 101 4.31 -9.71 -1.77
N SER A 102 5.56 -9.47 -2.18
CA SER A 102 6.73 -9.30 -1.32
C SER A 102 7.27 -7.88 -1.42
N LEU A 103 7.95 -7.42 -0.38
CA LEU A 103 8.67 -6.14 -0.41
C LEU A 103 9.99 -6.27 -1.16
N PRO A 104 10.68 -5.16 -1.45
CA PRO A 104 12.03 -5.20 -2.01
C PRO A 104 12.93 -6.12 -1.20
N GLU A 105 13.71 -6.95 -1.90
CA GLU A 105 14.65 -7.94 -1.32
C GLU A 105 14.03 -9.03 -0.40
N GLU A 106 12.73 -8.99 -0.13
CA GLU A 106 12.06 -9.99 0.69
C GLU A 106 11.63 -11.20 -0.13
N LYS A 107 11.91 -12.39 0.41
CA LYS A 107 11.51 -13.69 -0.19
C LYS A 107 10.14 -14.17 0.27
N THR A 108 9.62 -13.57 1.34
CA THR A 108 8.34 -13.92 1.95
C THR A 108 7.28 -12.89 1.56
N ALA A 109 6.02 -13.34 1.54
CA ALA A 109 4.91 -12.44 1.30
C ALA A 109 4.69 -11.53 2.52
N TRP A 110 4.65 -10.22 2.30
CA TRP A 110 4.15 -9.27 3.31
C TRP A 110 2.64 -9.04 3.13
N LEU A 111 2.08 -9.44 1.99
CA LEU A 111 0.66 -9.34 1.71
C LEU A 111 0.17 -10.52 0.85
N SER A 112 -1.03 -10.98 1.14
CA SER A 112 -1.78 -11.96 0.34
C SER A 112 -3.18 -11.45 0.04
N VAL A 113 -3.63 -11.62 -1.21
CA VAL A 113 -5.04 -11.54 -1.59
C VAL A 113 -5.49 -12.96 -1.86
N ALA A 114 -6.40 -13.48 -1.04
CA ALA A 114 -6.98 -14.80 -1.24
C ALA A 114 -8.00 -14.77 -2.39
N GLN A 115 -8.27 -15.93 -3.00
CA GLN A 115 -9.31 -16.08 -4.02
C GLN A 115 -10.71 -15.71 -3.52
N THR A 116 -10.95 -15.79 -2.21
CA THR A 116 -12.19 -15.32 -1.56
C THR A 116 -12.30 -13.80 -1.50
N GLY A 117 -11.24 -13.08 -1.90
CA GLY A 117 -11.10 -11.64 -1.78
C GLY A 117 -10.48 -11.18 -0.45
N VAL A 118 -10.37 -12.05 0.56
CA VAL A 118 -9.78 -11.68 1.85
C VAL A 118 -8.33 -11.25 1.65
N VAL A 119 -7.98 -10.09 2.19
CA VAL A 119 -6.62 -9.55 2.15
C VAL A 119 -5.99 -9.75 3.52
N ILE A 120 -4.79 -10.32 3.54
CA ILE A 120 -4.01 -10.60 4.74
C ILE A 120 -2.69 -9.84 4.61
N ARG A 121 -2.34 -9.07 5.63
CA ARG A 121 -1.00 -8.49 5.78
C ARG A 121 -0.21 -9.33 6.78
N TYR A 122 1.07 -9.54 6.50
CA TYR A 122 2.03 -10.15 7.41
C TYR A 122 2.95 -9.06 7.95
N ASP A 123 3.20 -9.07 9.24
CA ASP A 123 4.25 -8.24 9.82
C ASP A 123 5.63 -8.90 9.67
N ASP A 124 6.64 -8.28 10.28
CA ASP A 124 8.02 -8.73 10.17
C ASP A 124 8.27 -10.07 10.92
N GLU A 125 7.33 -10.50 11.79
CA GLU A 125 7.34 -11.80 12.49
C GLU A 125 6.52 -12.87 11.75
N GLY A 126 5.79 -12.47 10.70
CA GLY A 126 4.90 -13.34 9.93
C GLY A 126 3.51 -13.49 10.53
N GLU A 127 3.18 -12.71 11.56
CA GLU A 127 1.86 -12.69 12.17
C GLU A 127 0.83 -12.09 11.20
N ARG A 128 -0.39 -12.65 11.25
CA ARG A 128 -1.41 -12.38 10.24
C ARG A 128 -2.40 -11.33 10.72
N PHE A 129 -2.55 -10.28 9.93
CA PHE A 129 -3.51 -9.21 10.18
C PHE A 129 -4.54 -9.16 9.06
N ALA A 130 -5.82 -9.09 9.45
CA ALA A 130 -6.89 -8.81 8.50
C ALA A 130 -6.65 -7.42 7.89
N PHE A 131 -6.62 -7.37 6.56
CA PHE A 131 -6.33 -6.16 5.81
C PHE A 131 -7.42 -5.89 4.78
N GLY A 132 -8.67 -6.13 5.17
CA GLY A 132 -9.84 -5.88 4.34
C GLY A 132 -10.21 -7.02 3.40
N VAL A 133 -11.19 -6.77 2.53
CA VAL A 133 -11.73 -7.76 1.60
C VAL A 133 -12.04 -7.12 0.26
N TRP A 134 -11.58 -7.75 -0.81
CA TRP A 134 -11.96 -7.45 -2.20
C TRP A 134 -13.28 -8.12 -2.58
N MET A 135 -14.10 -7.39 -3.33
CA MET A 135 -15.23 -7.89 -4.10
C MET A 135 -14.92 -7.67 -5.57
N GLY A 136 -15.08 -8.70 -6.41
CA GLY A 136 -14.90 -8.58 -7.88
C GLY A 136 -13.50 -8.94 -8.42
N CYS A 137 -12.57 -9.43 -7.58
CA CYS A 137 -11.22 -9.81 -8.01
C CYS A 137 -11.08 -11.27 -8.47
N ASN A 138 -12.05 -12.13 -8.17
CA ASN A 138 -12.01 -13.56 -8.47
C ASN A 138 -12.66 -13.89 -9.82
N VAL A 139 -12.20 -13.24 -10.89
CA VAL A 139 -12.71 -13.47 -12.26
C VAL A 139 -11.73 -14.32 -13.07
N ASN A 140 -10.48 -13.87 -13.16
CA ASN A 140 -9.38 -14.60 -13.77
C ASN A 140 -8.04 -14.19 -13.10
N LEU A 141 -6.94 -14.85 -13.48
CA LEU A 141 -5.63 -14.60 -12.88
C LEU A 141 -5.12 -13.17 -13.09
N TYR A 142 -5.36 -12.57 -14.26
CA TYR A 142 -4.93 -11.21 -14.57
C TYR A 142 -5.72 -10.17 -13.78
N THR A 143 -7.03 -10.40 -13.61
CA THR A 143 -7.89 -9.63 -12.69
C THR A 143 -7.37 -9.69 -11.25
N HIS A 144 -7.04 -10.89 -10.79
CA HIS A 144 -6.58 -11.10 -9.43
C HIS A 144 -5.20 -10.46 -9.18
N GLN A 145 -4.32 -10.50 -10.18
CA GLN A 145 -3.03 -9.82 -10.16
C GLN A 145 -3.19 -8.30 -10.12
N ALA A 146 -4.16 -7.73 -10.86
CA ALA A 146 -4.45 -6.30 -10.80
C ALA A 146 -4.87 -5.88 -9.38
N CYS A 147 -5.76 -6.64 -8.73
CA CYS A 147 -6.14 -6.38 -7.35
C CYS A 147 -4.95 -6.52 -6.38
N THR A 148 -4.11 -7.53 -6.56
CA THR A 148 -2.90 -7.72 -5.73
C THR A 148 -1.91 -6.57 -5.91
N LEU A 149 -1.70 -6.10 -7.15
CA LEU A 149 -0.86 -4.95 -7.45
C LEU A 149 -1.38 -3.68 -6.77
N VAL A 150 -2.67 -3.38 -6.92
CA VAL A 150 -3.28 -2.20 -6.29
C VAL A 150 -3.18 -2.28 -4.76
N THR A 151 -3.43 -3.46 -4.19
CA THR A 151 -3.31 -3.68 -2.74
C THR A 151 -1.86 -3.47 -2.27
N HIS A 152 -0.89 -3.98 -3.02
CA HIS A 152 0.53 -3.81 -2.74
C HIS A 152 0.93 -2.32 -2.75
N LEU A 153 0.63 -1.59 -3.82
CA LEU A 153 1.01 -0.18 -3.98
C LEU A 153 0.34 0.74 -2.94
N ILE A 154 -0.97 0.56 -2.71
CA ILE A 154 -1.69 1.34 -1.70
C ILE A 154 -1.21 0.95 -0.29
N GLY A 155 -0.97 -0.34 -0.05
CA GLY A 155 -0.45 -0.81 1.22
C GLY A 155 0.95 -0.26 1.55
N LEU A 156 1.83 -0.10 0.55
CA LEU A 156 3.13 0.57 0.74
C LEU A 156 2.93 2.02 1.21
N ARG A 157 1.97 2.75 0.64
CA ARG A 157 1.63 4.11 1.06
C ARG A 157 1.11 4.15 2.49
N ILE A 158 0.21 3.24 2.86
CA ILE A 158 -0.31 3.10 4.22
C ILE A 158 0.85 2.85 5.20
N ARG A 159 1.75 1.90 4.89
CA ARG A 159 2.91 1.58 5.74
C ARG A 159 3.86 2.78 5.88
N ALA A 160 4.07 3.55 4.83
CA ALA A 160 4.91 4.74 4.88
C ALA A 160 4.32 5.81 5.82
N VAL A 161 3.00 6.00 5.80
CA VAL A 161 2.29 6.90 6.73
C VAL A 161 2.39 6.39 8.17
N GLU A 162 2.14 5.10 8.41
CA GLU A 162 2.25 4.47 9.74
C GLU A 162 3.65 4.65 10.35
N ARG A 163 4.70 4.42 9.55
CA ARG A 163 6.10 4.58 9.98
C ARG A 163 6.50 6.03 10.27
N SER A 164 5.83 6.99 9.65
CA SER A 164 6.16 8.42 9.79
C SER A 164 5.61 9.05 11.10
N GLY A 165 4.90 8.27 11.91
CA GLY A 165 4.24 8.73 13.15
C GLY A 165 3.04 9.65 12.88
N PRO A 166 2.30 10.08 13.92
CA PRO A 166 1.16 10.97 13.76
C PRO A 166 1.64 12.37 13.36
N ARG A 167 1.85 12.59 12.06
CA ARG A 167 1.85 13.93 11.48
C ARG A 167 0.42 14.26 11.07
N TYR A 168 -0.16 15.23 11.76
CA TYR A 168 -1.39 15.89 11.35
C TYR A 168 -1.22 16.42 9.92
N MET A 169 -1.75 15.70 8.93
CA MET A 169 -1.86 16.13 7.54
C MET A 169 -3.30 16.65 7.33
N PRO A 170 -3.50 17.96 7.07
CA PRO A 170 -4.80 18.46 6.65
C PRO A 170 -5.12 17.92 5.25
N GLY A 171 -6.18 17.12 5.11
CA GLY A 171 -6.76 16.78 3.81
C GLY A 171 -6.70 15.32 3.36
N MET A 172 -6.01 14.42 4.07
CA MET A 172 -6.04 12.98 3.76
C MET A 172 -6.59 12.20 4.95
N GLY A 173 -7.90 12.33 5.15
CA GLY A 173 -8.63 11.49 6.09
C GLY A 173 -8.77 10.09 5.52
N TYR A 174 -7.90 9.16 5.92
CA TYR A 174 -8.29 7.76 6.02
C TYR A 174 -8.95 7.60 7.39
N PRO A 175 -10.28 7.58 7.49
CA PRO A 175 -10.90 7.14 8.72
C PRO A 175 -10.72 5.61 8.78
N GLY A 176 -10.17 5.12 9.88
CA GLY A 176 -10.46 3.76 10.33
C GLY A 176 -9.46 2.65 10.03
N VAL A 177 -8.19 2.93 9.73
CA VAL A 177 -7.14 1.94 10.05
C VAL A 177 -6.87 2.06 11.54
N GLY A 178 -7.79 1.52 12.35
CA GLY A 178 -7.59 1.36 13.76
C GLY A 178 -6.39 0.44 13.97
N ALA A 179 -5.33 0.98 14.53
CA ALA A 179 -4.27 0.17 15.12
C ALA A 179 -4.92 -0.81 16.13
N PRO A 180 -4.74 -2.13 16.02
CA PRO A 180 -4.94 -3.00 17.17
C PRO A 180 -3.69 -2.82 18.03
N GLY A 181 -3.65 -1.78 18.87
CA GLY A 181 -2.44 -1.52 19.63
C GLY A 181 -2.37 -0.16 20.30
N MET A 182 -3.33 0.16 21.16
CA MET A 182 -3.02 1.03 22.30
C MET A 182 -3.55 0.35 23.57
N GLY A 183 -2.64 -0.37 24.23
CA GLY A 183 -2.78 -0.66 25.64
C GLY A 183 -2.79 0.66 26.40
N VAL A 184 -3.91 0.97 27.02
CA VAL A 184 -4.00 1.97 28.08
C VAL A 184 -3.76 1.23 29.39
N GLY A 185 -2.48 1.10 29.75
CA GLY A 185 -2.10 0.86 31.13
C GLY A 185 -2.37 2.13 31.93
N VAL A 186 -3.54 2.22 32.55
CA VAL A 186 -3.77 3.12 33.68
C VAL A 186 -3.78 2.25 34.92
N GLY A 187 -2.60 2.13 35.52
CA GLY A 187 -2.47 1.69 36.90
C GLY A 187 -3.03 2.79 37.79
N VAL A 188 -4.20 2.56 38.37
CA VAL A 188 -4.61 3.21 39.62
C VAL A 188 -4.91 2.08 40.59
N GLY A 189 -3.89 1.76 41.39
CA GLY A 189 -4.06 0.92 42.56
C GLY A 189 -4.85 1.68 43.61
N VAL A 190 -6.02 1.17 43.97
CA VAL A 190 -6.62 1.41 45.28
C VAL A 190 -6.94 0.03 45.85
N GLY A 191 -6.02 -0.46 46.66
CA GLY A 191 -6.27 -1.62 47.50
C GLY A 191 -7.21 -1.23 48.63
N VAL A 192 -8.36 -1.90 48.71
CA VAL A 192 -9.11 -2.05 49.95
C VAL A 192 -9.37 -3.54 50.10
N GLY A 193 -8.48 -4.20 50.85
CA GLY A 193 -8.80 -5.50 51.44
C GLY A 193 -9.72 -5.30 52.63
N VAL A 194 -10.61 -6.26 52.87
CA VAL A 194 -10.94 -6.94 54.15
C VAL A 194 -12.19 -7.80 53.88
N GLY A 195 -12.17 -9.08 54.25
CA GLY A 195 -13.41 -9.83 54.44
C GLY A 195 -13.30 -11.34 54.33
N VAL A 196 -12.85 -11.97 55.42
CA VAL A 196 -12.83 -13.43 55.63
C VAL A 196 -14.27 -13.95 55.89
N GLY A 197 -14.58 -15.14 55.37
CA GLY A 197 -15.71 -15.99 55.79
C GLY A 197 -15.97 -17.03 54.70
N GLY A 198 -15.68 -18.33 54.84
CA GLY A 198 -15.95 -19.19 55.98
C GLY A 198 -17.38 -19.72 55.85
N GLY A 199 -17.56 -20.92 55.28
CA GLY A 199 -18.89 -21.51 55.13
C GLY A 199 -18.86 -22.91 54.53
N LEU A 200 -18.92 -23.90 55.40
CA LEU A 200 -19.06 -25.34 55.15
C LEU A 200 -20.52 -25.71 54.81
N GLY A 201 -20.69 -26.63 53.86
CA GLY A 201 -21.68 -27.72 53.85
C GLY A 201 -23.14 -27.38 53.51
N PRO A 202 -24.02 -28.40 53.42
CA PRO A 202 -23.78 -29.85 53.51
C PRO A 202 -23.57 -30.55 52.16
#